data_AF-A0A941ET15-F1
#
_entry.id   AF-A0A941ET15-F1
#
_cell.length_a   1.000
_cell.length_b   1.000
_cell.length_c   1.000
_cell.angle_alpha   90.00
_cell.angle_beta   90.00
_cell.angle_gamma   90.00
#
_symmetry.space_group_name_H-M   'P 1'
#
loop_
_entity.id
_entity.type
_entity.pdbx_description
1 polymer ?
#
loop_
_entity_poly.entity_id
_entity_poly.type
_entity_poly.pdbx_seq_one_letter_code
_entity_poly.pdbx_strand_id
1 'polypeptide(L)' 'MEQSKFVDHPDPNVVLRGGPLDGRRTRVHNWSTAFLESDGRMYAYRPLGELDTEYPTLNVYVFDDGAQADA' A
#
# COMPACT_ATOMS: atom_id res chain seq x y z
N MET A 1 -14.86 -10.61 -20.94
CA MET A 1 -13.93 -10.71 -19.79
C MET A 1 -13.49 -9.28 -19.50
N GLU A 2 -14.01 -8.70 -18.43
CA GLU A 2 -13.73 -7.31 -18.05
C GLU A 2 -12.26 -7.17 -17.67
N GLN A 3 -11.56 -6.26 -18.35
CA GLN A 3 -10.21 -5.87 -18.00
C GLN A 3 -10.29 -5.09 -16.68
N SER A 4 -9.77 -5.68 -15.60
CA SER A 4 -9.50 -4.94 -14.37
C SER A 4 -8.56 -3.79 -14.72
N LYS A 5 -9.10 -2.57 -14.79
CA LYS A 5 -8.34 -1.35 -15.01
C LYS A 5 -7.53 -1.06 -13.75
N PHE A 6 -6.38 -1.71 -13.63
CA PHE A 6 -5.34 -1.26 -12.72
C PHE A 6 -4.76 0.03 -13.31
N VAL A 7 -4.88 1.13 -12.57
CA VAL A 7 -4.16 2.35 -12.92
C VAL A 7 -2.71 2.13 -12.46
N ASP A 8 -1.91 1.59 -13.37
CA ASP A 8 -0.48 1.38 -13.21
C ASP A 8 0.24 2.74 -13.22
N HIS A 9 0.97 3.04 -12.15
CA HIS A 9 1.98 4.10 -12.16
C HIS A 9 3.23 3.55 -12.87
N PRO A 10 4.00 4.33 -13.64
CA PRO A 10 5.19 3.82 -14.33
C PRO A 10 6.29 3.32 -13.39
N ASP A 11 6.40 3.89 -12.18
CA ASP A 11 7.46 3.54 -11.22
C ASP A 11 6.94 3.37 -9.77
N PRO A 12 6.18 2.31 -9.45
CA PRO A 12 5.83 2.00 -8.08
C PRO A 12 7.02 1.31 -7.38
N ASN A 13 7.29 1.68 -6.13
CA ASN A 13 8.26 0.96 -5.28
C ASN A 13 7.60 0.20 -4.14
N VAL A 14 6.28 0.32 -3.97
CA VAL A 14 5.49 -0.33 -2.91
C VAL A 14 4.18 -0.88 -3.46
N VAL A 15 3.78 -2.05 -2.96
CA VAL A 15 2.43 -2.61 -3.04
C VAL A 15 1.78 -2.62 -1.66
N LEU A 16 0.52 -2.23 -1.59
CA LEU A 16 -0.30 -2.25 -0.36
C LEU A 16 -1.05 -3.58 -0.27
N ARG A 17 -1.05 -4.19 0.91
CA ARG A 17 -1.71 -5.46 1.19
C ARG A 17 -2.64 -5.37 2.37
N GLY A 18 -3.84 -5.92 2.21
CA GLY A 18 -4.93 -5.83 3.17
C GLY A 18 -5.59 -4.45 3.21
N GLY A 19 -6.72 -4.38 3.92
CA GLY A 19 -7.44 -3.13 4.11
C GLY A 19 -8.06 -2.54 2.83
N PRO A 20 -8.53 -1.29 2.88
CA PRO A 20 -9.29 -0.67 1.79
C PRO A 20 -8.49 -0.32 0.53
N LEU A 21 -7.16 -0.36 0.58
CA LEU A 21 -6.27 -0.04 -0.54
C LEU A 21 -5.47 -1.26 -1.03
N ASP A 22 -5.92 -2.47 -0.71
CA ASP A 22 -5.29 -3.71 -1.13
C ASP A 22 -5.04 -3.77 -2.65
N GLY A 23 -3.84 -4.20 -3.02
CA GLY A 23 -3.38 -4.31 -4.41
C GLY A 23 -3.01 -2.99 -5.07
N ARG A 24 -3.25 -1.83 -4.42
CA ARG A 24 -2.76 -0.55 -4.94
C ARG A 24 -1.24 -0.47 -4.81
N ARG A 25 -0.63 0.20 -5.79
CA ARG A 25 0.82 0.42 -5.84
C ARG A 25 1.09 1.92 -5.72
N THR A 26 2.09 2.29 -4.95
CA THR A 26 2.42 3.70 -4.70
C THR A 26 3.93 3.89 -4.57
N ARG A 27 4.34 5.16 -4.45
CA ARG A 27 5.70 5.55 -4.14
C ARG A 27 5.80 6.06 -2.71
N VAL A 28 6.71 5.47 -1.94
CA VAL A 28 7.10 6.02 -0.64
C VAL A 28 8.53 6.55 -0.72
N HIS A 29 8.78 7.67 -0.04
CA HIS A 29 10.09 8.31 0.01
C HIS A 29 11.00 7.73 1.09
N ASN A 30 10.41 7.16 2.15
CA ASN A 30 11.12 6.59 3.29
C ASN A 30 10.48 5.26 3.71
N TRP A 31 11.28 4.37 4.30
CA TRP A 31 10.85 3.08 4.85
C TRP A 31 10.21 3.25 6.23
N SER A 32 9.11 3.98 6.29
CA SER A 32 8.32 4.23 7.49
C SER A 32 6.84 3.94 7.23
N THR A 33 6.01 3.93 8.27
CA THR A 33 4.55 3.84 8.13
C THR A 33 4.06 4.88 7.14
N ALA A 34 3.34 4.43 6.12
CA ALA A 34 2.68 5.28 5.14
C ALA A 34 1.25 5.54 5.60
N PHE A 35 0.84 6.81 5.60
CA PHE A 35 -0.54 7.19 5.86
C PHE A 35 -1.16 7.66 4.55
N LEU A 36 -2.23 7.00 4.14
CA LEU A 36 -2.87 7.20 2.85
C LEU A 36 -4.33 7.56 3.06
N GLU A 37 -4.77 8.65 2.44
CA GLU A 37 -6.17 9.04 2.45
C GLU A 37 -6.94 8.35 1.31
N SER A 38 -8.09 7.77 1.62
CA SER A 38 -9.09 7.35 0.63
C SER A 38 -10.48 7.59 1.21
N ASP A 39 -11.38 8.13 0.39
CA ASP A 39 -12.79 8.35 0.77
C ASP A 39 -12.95 9.18 2.06
N GLY A 40 -12.05 10.16 2.27
CA GLY A 40 -12.04 11.03 3.45
C GLY A 40 -11.61 10.34 4.75
N ARG A 41 -11.01 9.14 4.66
CA ARG A 41 -10.46 8.40 5.80
C ARG A 41 -8.97 8.15 5.59
N MET A 42 -8.22 8.26 6.68
CA MET A 42 -6.78 8.00 6.69
C MET A 42 -6.52 6.56 7.11
N TYR A 43 -5.71 5.85 6.32
CA TYR A 43 -5.33 4.47 6.54
C TYR A 43 -3.83 4.36 6.70
N ALA A 44 -3.39 3.64 7.73
CA ALA A 44 -1.98 3.40 7.97
C ALA A 44 -1.56 2.06 7.35
N TYR A 45 -0.38 2.05 6.74
CA TYR A 45 0.25 0.85 6.23
C TYR A 45 1.70 0.81 6.71
N ARG A 46 2.12 -0.31 7.28
CA ARG A 46 3.49 -0.51 7.77
C ARG A 46 4.32 -1.29 6.76
N PRO A 47 5.60 -0.97 6.57
CA PRO A 47 6.47 -1.78 5.75
C PRO A 47 6.62 -3.18 6.35
N LEU A 48 6.43 -4.18 5.51
CA LEU A 48 6.71 -5.57 5.80
C LEU A 48 8.09 -5.90 5.23
N GLY A 49 8.97 -6.47 6.04
CA GLY A 49 10.32 -6.88 5.62
C GLY A 49 10.35 -8.17 4.78
N GLU A 50 9.19 -8.65 4.34
CA GLU A 50 9.03 -9.90 3.60
C GLU A 50 8.82 -9.62 2.11
N LEU A 51 9.34 -10.50 1.26
CA LEU A 51 9.16 -10.45 -0.18
C LEU A 51 7.78 -10.99 -0.56
N ASP A 52 7.00 -10.19 -1.29
CA ASP A 52 5.74 -10.63 -1.89
C ASP A 52 6.03 -11.43 -3.16
N THR A 53 5.47 -12.63 -3.26
CA THR A 53 5.72 -13.55 -4.37
C THR A 53 4.98 -13.17 -5.66
N GLU A 54 3.95 -12.33 -5.55
CA GLU A 54 3.22 -11.77 -6.69
C GLU A 54 3.91 -10.50 -7.22
N TYR A 55 4.56 -9.73 -6.34
CA TYR A 55 5.34 -8.53 -6.68
C TYR A 55 6.77 -8.56 -6.10
N PRO A 56 7.66 -9.43 -6.62
CA PRO A 56 8.99 -9.66 -6.04
C PRO A 56 9.93 -8.44 -6.15
N THR A 57 9.59 -7.45 -6.97
CA THR A 57 10.37 -6.22 -7.16
C THR A 57 9.82 -5.03 -6.37
N LEU A 58 8.67 -5.20 -5.69
CA LEU A 58 8.03 -4.15 -4.91
C LEU A 58 8.19 -4.43 -3.42
N ASN A 59 8.31 -3.35 -2.66
CA ASN A 59 8.28 -3.43 -1.21
C ASN A 59 6.83 -3.60 -0.74
N VAL A 60 6.64 -4.36 0.32
CA VAL A 60 5.29 -4.73 0.76
C VAL A 60 4.92 -3.87 1.94
N TYR A 61 3.74 -3.26 1.88
CA TYR A 61 3.19 -2.47 2.97
C TYR A 61 1.86 -3.09 3.39
N VAL A 62 1.74 -3.51 4.64
CA VAL A 62 0.54 -4.17 5.16
C VAL A 62 -0.33 -3.19 5.93
N PHE A 63 -1.65 -3.33 5.76
CA PHE A 63 -2.62 -2.52 6.47
C PHE A 63 -2.45 -2.65 7.98
N ASP A 64 -2.38 -1.51 8.64
CA ASP A 64 -2.28 -1.40 10.09
C ASP A 64 -3.59 -0.88 10.68
N ASP A 65 -4.45 -1.80 11.08
CA ASP A 65 -5.72 -1.50 11.76
C ASP A 65 -5.52 -0.87 13.16
N GLY A 66 -4.30 -0.91 13.71
CA GLY A 66 -3.97 -0.42 15.04
C GLY A 66 -3.29 0.95 15.08
N ALA A 67 -2.82 1.49 13.96
CA ALA A 67 -2.30 2.85 13.89
C ALA A 67 -3.46 3.85 13.80
N GLN A 68 -4.12 4.04 14.94
CA GLN A 68 -4.96 5.21 15.15
C GLN A 68 -4.04 6.44 15.04
N ALA A 69 -4.28 7.29 14.03
CA ALA A 69 -3.70 8.62 14.00
C ALA A 69 -4.22 9.34 15.25
N ASP A 70 -3.34 9.54 16.23
CA ASP A 70 -3.63 10.28 17.45
C ASP A 70 -4.18 11.66 17.05
N ALA A 71 -5.37 11.97 17.56
CA ALA A 71 -6.18 13.13 17.21
C ALA A 71 -5.62 14.43 17.81
#